data_AF-A0A534RBF2-F1
#
_entry.id   AF-A0A534RBF2-F1
#
_cell.length_a   1.000
_cell.length_b   1.000
_cell.length_c   1.000
_cell.angle_alpha   90.00
_cell.angle_beta   90.00
_cell.angle_gamma   90.00
#
_symmetry.space_group_name_H-M   'P 1'
#
loop_
_entity.id
_entity.type
_entity.pdbx_description
1 polymer ?
#
loop_
_entity_poly.entity_id
_entity_poly.type
_entity_poly.pdbx_seq_one_letter_code
_entity_poly.pdbx_strand_id
1 'polypeptide(L)'
;PEAETPLANLFLAGDWVRTGLPATIEGAVQSGRRAASLVLALTRNPLVSARDQVVALKQREEHLGDDPIPRVVGVDDVEGRK
;
A
#
# COMPACT_ATOMS: atom_id res chain seq x y z
N PRO A 1 15.26 5.84 21.50
CA PRO A 1 13.87 5.46 21.10
C PRO A 1 13.91 4.37 20.02
N GLU A 2 12.84 3.60 19.81
CA GLU A 2 12.76 2.71 18.62
C GLU A 2 12.45 3.53 17.36
N ALA A 3 12.66 2.95 16.19
CA ALA A 3 12.29 3.57 14.90
C ALA A 3 10.77 3.60 14.68
N GLU A 4 10.03 2.63 15.22
CA GLU A 4 8.57 2.59 15.20
C GLU A 4 7.99 3.48 16.30
N THR A 5 6.93 4.21 15.98
CA THR A 5 6.18 4.99 16.95
C THR A 5 4.75 4.44 17.08
N PRO A 6 4.03 4.77 18.17
CA PRO A 6 2.61 4.47 18.28
C PRO A 6 1.75 5.22 17.26
N LEU A 7 2.28 6.26 16.63
CA LEU A 7 1.56 7.07 15.65
C LEU A 7 1.65 6.40 14.27
N ALA A 8 0.49 6.13 13.67
CA ALA A 8 0.42 5.54 12.35
C ALA A 8 1.16 6.41 11.32
N ASN A 9 1.92 5.76 10.44
CA ASN A 9 2.71 6.39 9.38
C ASN A 9 3.81 7.36 9.87
N LEU A 10 4.18 7.34 11.15
CA LEU A 10 5.29 8.12 11.69
C LEU A 10 6.42 7.20 12.18
N PHE A 11 7.60 7.37 11.61
CA PHE A 11 8.82 6.63 11.96
C PHE A 11 9.94 7.60 12.34
N LEU A 12 10.79 7.19 13.28
CA LEU A 12 11.93 7.98 13.76
C LEU A 12 13.23 7.51 13.11
N ALA A 13 14.06 8.47 12.75
CA ALA A 13 15.44 8.26 12.33
C ALA A 13 16.33 9.38 12.92
N GLY A 14 17.62 9.10 13.09
CA GLY A 14 18.58 10.01 13.69
C GLY A 14 19.60 9.30 14.57
N ASP A 15 20.64 10.02 14.97
CA ASP A 15 21.71 9.56 15.86
C ASP A 15 21.22 9.21 17.28
N TRP A 16 20.14 9.86 17.73
CA TRP A 16 19.45 9.58 18.99
C TRP A 16 18.51 8.37 18.94
N VAL A 17 18.26 7.80 17.76
CA VAL A 17 17.43 6.59 17.59
C VAL A 17 18.26 5.35 17.94
N ARG A 18 17.62 4.37 18.57
CA ARG A 18 18.29 3.18 19.12
C ARG A 18 18.88 2.33 17.99
N THR A 19 20.18 2.45 17.80
CA THR A 19 20.98 1.62 16.89
C THR A 19 21.96 0.72 17.63
N GLY A 20 22.21 1.00 18.92
CA GLY A 20 23.30 0.38 19.69
C GLY A 20 24.64 1.10 19.54
N LEU A 21 24.71 2.13 18.69
CA LEU A 21 25.85 3.03 18.57
C LEU A 21 25.64 4.27 19.45
N PRO A 22 26.72 4.97 19.86
CA PRO A 22 26.62 6.35 20.34
C PRO A 22 25.98 7.27 19.29
N ALA A 23 25.74 8.53 19.64
CA ALA A 23 25.25 9.53 18.70
C ALA A 23 26.30 9.81 17.59
N THR A 24 26.26 9.02 16.51
CA THR A 24 27.19 9.09 15.38
C THR A 24 26.45 9.16 14.05
N ILE A 25 27.19 9.56 13.00
CA ILE A 25 26.68 9.62 11.63
C ILE A 25 26.27 8.22 11.14
N GLU A 26 27.02 7.17 11.49
CA GLU A 26 26.70 5.78 11.15
C GLU A 26 25.37 5.36 11.81
N GLY A 27 25.13 5.76 13.05
CA GLY A 27 23.87 5.56 13.74
C GLY A 27 22.70 6.30 13.08
N ALA A 28 22.92 7.54 12.64
CA ALA A 28 21.92 8.29 11.89
C ALA A 28 21.58 7.63 10.54
N VAL A 29 22.59 7.15 9.80
CA VAL A 29 22.39 6.47 8.51
C VAL A 29 21.70 5.12 8.70
N GLN A 30 22.14 4.31 9.67
CA GLN A 30 21.56 3.00 9.95
C GLN A 30 20.08 3.11 10.37
N SER A 31 19.76 4.05 11.25
CA SER A 31 18.37 4.29 11.67
C SER A 31 17.50 4.80 10.52
N GLY A 32 18.02 5.68 9.66
CA GLY A 32 17.34 6.14 8.44
C GLY A 32 16.99 4.99 7.50
N ARG A 33 17.92 4.05 7.27
CA ARG A 33 17.64 2.85 6.47
C ARG A 33 16.51 2.01 7.07
N ARG A 34 16.52 1.83 8.40
CA ARG A 34 15.46 1.09 9.09
C ARG A 34 14.10 1.75 8.96
N ALA A 35 14.02 3.07 9.16
CA ALA A 35 12.78 3.82 8.99
C ALA A 35 12.23 3.71 7.55
N ALA A 36 13.09 3.83 6.54
CA ALA A 36 12.70 3.66 5.14
C ALA A 36 12.18 2.25 4.84
N SER A 37 12.80 1.20 5.39
CA SER A 37 12.31 -0.18 5.24
C SER A 37 10.92 -0.36 5.84
N LEU A 38 10.64 0.26 6.99
CA LEU A 38 9.32 0.21 7.62
C LEU A 38 8.25 0.93 6.78
N VAL A 39 8.58 2.09 6.21
CA VAL A 39 7.70 2.79 5.26
C VAL A 39 7.38 1.90 4.06
N LEU A 40 8.39 1.27 3.45
CA LEU A 40 8.18 0.38 2.31
C LEU A 40 7.36 -0.87 2.66
N ALA A 41 7.49 -1.39 3.88
CA ALA A 41 6.68 -2.50 4.36
C ALA A 41 5.20 -2.09 4.52
N LEU A 42 4.94 -0.87 5.01
CA LEU A 42 3.59 -0.32 5.10
C LEU A 42 2.97 -0.04 3.72
N THR A 43 3.70 0.57 2.79
CA THR A 43 3.16 0.92 1.46
C THR A 43 2.89 -0.28 0.58
N ARG A 44 3.58 -1.42 0.81
CA ARG A 44 3.28 -2.69 0.13
C ARG A 44 2.01 -3.36 0.62
N ASN A 45 1.36 -2.84 1.66
CA ASN A 45 0.05 -3.31 2.08
C ASN A 45 -1.04 -2.60 1.24
N PRO A 46 -1.83 -3.31 0.40
CA PRO A 46 -2.78 -2.71 -0.54
C PRO A 46 -3.91 -1.88 0.12
N LEU A 47 -4.00 -1.92 1.46
CA LEU A 47 -4.94 -1.13 2.24
C LEU A 47 -4.48 0.32 2.50
N VAL A 48 -3.18 0.63 2.39
CA VAL A 48 -2.66 1.97 2.73
C VAL A 48 -2.87 2.99 1.62
N SER A 49 -3.06 2.56 0.37
CA SER A 49 -3.26 3.50 -0.72
C SER A 49 -4.65 3.38 -1.33
N ALA A 50 -5.59 4.12 -0.72
CA ALA A 50 -6.85 4.46 -1.39
C ALA A 50 -6.61 5.12 -2.76
N ARG A 51 -5.47 5.82 -2.94
CA ARG A 51 -5.03 6.35 -4.24
C ARG A 51 -4.65 5.25 -5.23
N ASP A 52 -3.92 4.22 -4.80
CA ASP A 52 -3.50 3.12 -5.67
C ASP A 52 -4.70 2.25 -6.05
N GLN A 53 -5.70 2.12 -5.16
CA GLN A 53 -6.97 1.46 -5.49
C GLN A 53 -7.76 2.22 -6.57
N VAL A 54 -7.85 3.56 -6.48
CA VAL A 54 -8.51 4.37 -7.52
C VAL A 54 -7.75 4.32 -8.84
N VAL A 55 -6.42 4.34 -8.82
CA VAL A 55 -5.60 4.20 -10.03
C VAL A 55 -5.75 2.79 -10.63
N ALA A 56 -5.72 1.74 -9.80
CA ALA A 56 -5.91 0.36 -10.25
C ALA A 56 -7.33 0.12 -10.83
N LEU A 57 -8.35 0.73 -10.23
CA LEU A 57 -9.73 0.69 -10.76
C LEU A 57 -9.82 1.43 -12.11
N LYS A 58 -9.23 2.62 -12.22
CA LYS A 58 -9.20 3.38 -13.48
C LYS A 58 -8.48 2.64 -14.60
N GLN A 59 -7.33 2.03 -14.31
CA GLN A 59 -6.59 1.24 -15.32
C GLN A 59 -7.33 -0.04 -15.73
N ARG A 60 -8.18 -0.59 -14.85
CA ARG A 60 -9.04 -1.75 -15.18
C ARG A 60 -10.23 -1.35 -16.05
N GLU A 61 -10.79 -0.16 -15.88
CA GLU A 61 -11.84 0.38 -16.74
C GLU A 61 -11.32 0.69 -18.15
N GLU A 62 -10.12 1.27 -18.26
CA GLU A 62 -9.49 1.59 -19.55
C GLU A 62 -9.09 0.34 -20.34
N HIS A 63 -8.70 -0.76 -19.68
CA HIS A 63 -8.36 -2.02 -20.34
C HIS A 63 -9.58 -2.86 -20.74
N LEU A 64 -10.76 -2.55 -20.21
CA LEU A 64 -12.04 -3.16 -20.57
C LEU A 64 -12.73 -2.39 -21.72
N GLY A 65 -11.99 -1.57 -22.46
CA GLY A 65 -12.51 -0.76 -23.56
C GLY A 65 -12.71 -1.50 -24.89
N ASP A 66 -12.15 -2.70 -25.06
CA ASP A 66 -12.13 -3.42 -26.35
C ASP A 66 -12.67 -4.86 -26.29
N ASP A 67 -12.98 -5.37 -25.09
CA ASP A 67 -13.64 -6.68 -24.96
C ASP A 67 -15.15 -6.49 -25.17
N PRO A 68 -15.79 -7.32 -26.03
CA PRO A 68 -17.23 -7.25 -26.21
C PRO A 68 -17.90 -7.54 -24.86
N ILE A 69 -18.67 -6.56 -24.35
CA ILE A 69 -19.43 -6.71 -23.11
C ILE A 69 -20.28 -7.98 -23.25
N PRO A 70 -20.08 -9.01 -22.39
CA PRO A 70 -20.95 -10.17 -22.43
C PRO A 70 -22.37 -9.69 -22.16
N ARG A 71 -23.29 -9.96 -23.10
CA ARG A 71 -24.72 -9.65 -22.94
C ARG A 71 -25.15 -10.17 -21.58
N VAL A 72 -25.51 -9.25 -20.69
CA VAL A 72 -26.18 -9.61 -19.43
C VAL A 72 -27.48 -10.27 -19.85
N VAL A 73 -27.57 -11.59 -19.70
CA VAL A 73 -28.84 -12.31 -19.80
C VAL A 73 -29.72 -11.72 -18.71
N GLY A 74 -30.83 -11.09 -19.11
CA GLY A 74 -31.75 -10.46 -18.18
C GLY A 74 -32.24 -11.49 -17.17
N VAL A 75 -32.42 -11.06 -15.92
CA VAL A 75 -33.00 -11.88 -14.86
C VAL A 75 -34.44 -12.33 -15.15
N ASP A 76 -35.04 -11.87 -16.26
CA ASP A 76 -36.37 -12.24 -16.73
C ASP A 76 -36.40 -13.57 -17.53
N ASP A 77 -35.26 -14.15 -17.88
CA ASP A 77 -35.18 -15.40 -18.67
C ASP A 77 -35.31 -16.70 -17.85
N VAL A 78 -35.71 -16.62 -16.57
CA VAL A 78 -35.84 -17.81 -15.69
C VAL A 78 -37.26 -18.42 -15.72
N GLU A 79 -38.26 -17.73 -16.28
CA GLU A 79 -39.65 -18.22 -16.34
C GLU A 79 -39.91 -19.02 -17.64
N GLY A 80 -39.41 -20.25 -17.72
CA GLY A 80 -39.68 -21.06 -18.92
C GLY A 80 -39.08 -22.45 -19.02
N ARG A 81 -38.49 -23.01 -17.96
CA ARG A 81 -38.22 -24.45 -17.91
C ARG A 81 -39.49 -25.18 -17.49
N LYS A 82 -40.13 -25.80 -18.48
CA LYS A 82 -41.17 -26.83 -18.30
C LYS A 82 -40.72 -27.95 -17.38
#